data_AF-A0AB36H3I5-F1
#
_entry.id   AF-A0AB36H3I5-F1
#
_cell.length_a   1.000
_cell.length_b   1.000
_cell.length_c   1.000
_cell.angle_alpha   90.00
_cell.angle_beta   90.00
_cell.angle_gamma   90.00
#
_symmetry.space_group_name_H-M   'P 1'
#
loop_
_entity.id
_entity.type
_entity.pdbx_description
1 polymer ?
#
loop_
_entity_poly.entity_id
_entity_poly.type
_entity_poly.pdbx_seq_one_letter_code
_entity_poly.pdbx_strand_id
1 'polypeptide(L)'
;MQRGLQLPQEMMTKMVAGDAAGVCDMMVLSKDGTLVRFDVPELREQCAAQLQTGIDSSSMKSMTPEQVKEASDPKHFELHDNGDGTATFARDGKPSPTKLARLDDGSLRLLVDNF
;
A
#
# COMPACT_ATOMS: atom_id res chain seq x y z
N MET A 1 -2.49 -3.31 17.58
CA MET A 1 -2.99 -2.35 16.55
C MET A 1 -1.84 -1.58 15.88
N GLN A 2 -0.81 -2.26 15.35
CA GLN A 2 0.38 -1.61 14.77
C GLN A 2 0.66 -1.93 13.29
N ARG A 3 0.06 -3.00 12.74
CA ARG A 3 0.33 -3.41 11.34
C ARG A 3 -0.06 -2.35 10.30
N GLY A 4 -1.15 -1.62 10.52
CA GLY A 4 -1.58 -0.57 9.58
C GLY A 4 -0.53 0.53 9.38
N LEU A 5 0.18 0.92 10.44
CA LEU A 5 1.24 1.95 10.39
C LEU A 5 2.53 1.46 9.72
N GLN A 6 2.73 0.14 9.59
CA GLN A 6 3.90 -0.43 8.92
C GLN A 6 3.71 -0.56 7.41
N LEU A 7 2.46 -0.49 6.91
CA LEU A 7 2.17 -0.63 5.48
C LEU A 7 2.94 0.37 4.59
N PRO A 8 3.05 1.67 4.92
CA PRO A 8 3.83 2.60 4.10
C PRO A 8 5.31 2.20 4.01
N GLN A 9 5.87 1.69 5.11
CA GLN A 9 7.26 1.24 5.19
C GLN A 9 7.51 -0.05 4.41
N GLU A 10 6.63 -1.04 4.58
CA GLU A 10 6.71 -2.30 3.83
C GLU A 10 6.56 -2.05 2.32
N MET A 11 5.62 -1.18 1.92
CA MET A 11 5.40 -0.81 0.52
C MET A 11 6.63 -0.11 -0.07
N MET A 12 7.13 0.93 0.59
CA MET A 12 8.31 1.68 0.11
C MET A 12 9.55 0.78 0.00
N THR A 13 9.76 -0.11 0.98
CA THR A 13 10.87 -1.06 0.95
C THR A 13 10.77 -1.99 -0.25
N LYS A 14 9.58 -2.52 -0.55
CA LYS A 14 9.34 -3.40 -1.70
C LYS A 14 9.49 -2.65 -3.03
N MET A 15 8.97 -1.43 -3.14
CA MET A 15 9.13 -0.60 -4.35
C MET A 15 10.60 -0.30 -4.65
N VAL A 16 11.40 0.06 -3.64
CA VAL A 16 12.84 0.31 -3.80
C VAL A 16 13.59 -0.97 -4.16
N ALA A 17 13.17 -2.12 -3.61
CA ALA A 17 13.69 -3.43 -3.98
C ALA A 17 13.25 -3.91 -5.38
N GLY A 18 12.32 -3.21 -6.05
CA GLY A 18 11.74 -3.65 -7.31
C GLY A 18 10.79 -4.85 -7.17
N ASP A 19 10.29 -5.13 -5.96
CA ASP A 19 9.36 -6.23 -5.67
C ASP A 19 7.91 -5.79 -5.95
N ALA A 20 7.58 -5.57 -7.23
CA ALA A 20 6.25 -5.15 -7.65
C ALA A 20 5.16 -6.17 -7.24
N ALA A 21 5.44 -7.46 -7.37
CA ALA A 21 4.52 -8.52 -6.95
C ALA A 21 4.22 -8.47 -5.45
N GLY A 22 5.24 -8.24 -4.62
CA GLY A 22 5.06 -8.10 -3.18
C GLY A 22 4.29 -6.85 -2.77
N VAL A 23 4.36 -5.76 -3.54
CA VAL A 23 3.51 -4.58 -3.33
C VAL A 23 2.07 -4.89 -3.69
N CYS A 24 1.84 -5.59 -4.81
CA CYS A 24 0.51 -6.04 -5.21
C CYS A 24 -0.11 -6.97 -4.16
N ASP A 25 0.66 -7.84 -3.53
CA ASP A 25 0.16 -8.68 -2.43
C ASP A 25 -0.45 -7.84 -1.29
N MET A 26 -0.03 -6.58 -1.12
CA MET A 26 -0.53 -5.63 -0.11
C MET A 26 -1.79 -4.86 -0.51
N MET A 27 -2.30 -5.06 -1.73
CA MET A 27 -3.42 -4.32 -2.30
C MET A 27 -4.69 -5.16 -2.37
N VAL A 28 -5.84 -4.48 -2.34
CA VAL A 28 -7.15 -5.05 -2.63
C VAL A 28 -7.93 -4.14 -3.56
N LEU A 29 -8.60 -4.72 -4.54
CA LEU A 29 -9.49 -4.02 -5.46
C LEU A 29 -10.90 -4.04 -4.90
N SER A 30 -11.54 -2.87 -4.80
CA SER A 30 -12.98 -2.79 -4.61
C SER A 30 -13.67 -2.98 -5.96
N LYS A 31 -14.37 -4.11 -6.15
CA LYS A 31 -15.15 -4.38 -7.36
C LYS A 31 -16.59 -4.68 -6.97
N ASP A 32 -17.51 -3.80 -7.35
CA ASP A 32 -18.94 -3.94 -7.08
C ASP A 32 -19.26 -4.16 -5.58
N GLY A 33 -18.49 -3.52 -4.69
CA GLY A 33 -18.62 -3.67 -3.23
C GLY A 33 -17.95 -4.94 -2.67
N THR A 34 -17.30 -5.75 -3.50
CA THR A 34 -16.50 -6.90 -3.08
C THR A 34 -15.01 -6.54 -3.07
N LEU A 35 -14.30 -6.89 -2.00
CA LEU A 35 -12.86 -6.73 -1.92
C LEU A 35 -12.16 -7.95 -2.54
N VAL A 36 -11.47 -7.74 -3.65
CA VAL A 36 -10.70 -8.77 -4.35
C VAL A 36 -9.23 -8.56 -4.05
N ARG A 37 -8.56 -9.59 -3.52
CA ARG A 37 -7.14 -9.51 -3.19
C ARG A 37 -6.28 -9.67 -4.43
N PHE A 38 -5.19 -8.89 -4.50
CA PHE A 38 -4.22 -8.96 -5.59
C PHE A 38 -3.17 -10.07 -5.42
N ASP A 39 -3.21 -10.84 -4.33
CA ASP A 39 -2.30 -11.98 -4.12
C ASP A 39 -2.74 -13.25 -4.87
N VAL A 40 -3.86 -13.20 -5.61
CA VAL A 40 -4.26 -14.28 -6.53
C VAL A 40 -3.43 -14.22 -7.82
N PRO A 41 -2.98 -15.35 -8.38
CA PRO A 41 -2.00 -15.37 -9.47
C PRO A 41 -2.33 -14.48 -10.67
N GLU A 42 -3.58 -14.54 -11.17
CA GLU A 42 -4.02 -13.75 -12.33
C GLU A 42 -3.94 -12.23 -12.11
N LEU A 43 -4.39 -11.74 -10.95
CA LEU A 43 -4.37 -10.31 -10.66
C LEU A 43 -2.97 -9.85 -10.23
N ARG A 44 -2.21 -10.73 -9.58
CA ARG A 44 -0.86 -10.46 -9.13
C ARG A 44 0.07 -10.15 -10.30
N GLU A 45 0.00 -10.93 -11.38
CA GLU A 45 0.82 -10.70 -12.57
C GLU A 45 0.44 -9.40 -13.29
N GLN A 46 -0.86 -9.14 -13.45
CA GLN A 46 -1.34 -7.90 -14.07
C GLN A 46 -0.94 -6.68 -13.26
N CYS A 47 -1.08 -6.74 -11.93
CA CYS A 47 -0.68 -5.66 -11.05
C CYS A 47 0.83 -5.45 -11.05
N ALA A 48 1.61 -6.53 -10.96
CA ALA A 48 3.05 -6.45 -10.97
C ALA A 48 3.56 -5.82 -12.28
N ALA A 49 3.00 -6.18 -13.43
CA ALA A 49 3.40 -5.60 -14.72
C ALA A 49 3.14 -4.08 -14.81
N GLN A 50 1.96 -3.62 -14.39
CA GLN A 50 1.65 -2.20 -14.37
C GLN A 50 2.52 -1.45 -13.36
N LEU A 51 2.64 -1.99 -12.15
CA LEU A 51 3.37 -1.37 -11.07
C LEU A 51 4.87 -1.34 -11.35
N GLN A 52 5.44 -2.38 -11.97
CA GLN A 52 6.84 -2.43 -12.37
C GLN A 52 7.18 -1.29 -13.33
N THR A 53 6.30 -0.98 -14.27
CA THR A 53 6.46 0.16 -15.18
C THR A 53 6.50 1.48 -14.41
N GLY A 54 5.64 1.63 -13.40
CA GLY A 54 5.64 2.77 -12.49
C GLY A 54 6.91 2.87 -11.66
N ILE A 55 7.38 1.76 -11.08
CA ILE A 55 8.60 1.70 -10.27
C ILE A 55 9.84 1.99 -11.12
N ASP A 56 9.90 1.46 -12.34
CA ASP A 56 11.01 1.66 -13.28
C ASP A 56 11.11 3.12 -13.75
N SER A 57 9.97 3.78 -13.92
CA SER A 57 9.90 5.20 -14.29
C SER A 57 10.03 6.15 -13.09
N SER A 58 9.98 5.64 -11.86
CA SER A 58 10.06 6.42 -10.64
C SER A 58 11.50 6.60 -10.15
N SER A 59 11.82 7.79 -9.66
CA SER A 59 13.09 8.07 -8.96
C SER A 59 13.24 7.32 -7.62
N MET A 60 12.25 6.51 -7.22
CA MET A 60 12.26 5.74 -5.97
C MET A 60 13.42 4.74 -5.91
N LYS A 61 13.86 4.19 -7.05
CA LYS A 61 15.03 3.30 -7.11
C LYS A 61 16.34 4.02 -6.76
N SER A 62 16.37 5.35 -6.85
CA SER A 62 17.54 6.16 -6.51
C SER A 62 17.56 6.60 -5.04
N MET A 63 16.55 6.25 -4.25
CA MET A 63 16.51 6.58 -2.82
C MET A 63 17.47 5.70 -2.03
N THR A 64 18.20 6.30 -1.09
CA THR A 64 19.02 5.53 -0.14
C THR A 64 18.13 4.83 0.89
N PRO A 65 18.61 3.75 1.54
CA PRO A 65 17.85 3.08 2.60
C PRO A 65 17.42 4.04 3.73
N GLU A 66 18.24 5.05 4.04
CA GLU A 66 17.93 6.08 5.05
C GLU A 66 16.80 7.00 4.60
N GLN A 67 16.82 7.43 3.33
CA GLN A 67 15.73 8.22 2.74
C GLN A 67 14.42 7.44 2.71
N VAL A 68 14.47 6.14 2.38
CA VAL A 68 13.30 5.25 2.43
C VAL A 68 12.77 5.15 3.85
N LYS A 69 13.65 4.92 4.82
CA LYS A 69 13.29 4.80 6.23
C LYS A 69 12.64 6.07 6.76
N GLU A 70 13.21 7.25 6.50
CA GLU A 70 12.63 8.52 6.94
C GLU A 70 11.31 8.82 6.21
N ALA A 71 11.24 8.59 4.90
CA ALA A 71 10.03 8.84 4.10
C ALA A 71 8.85 7.94 4.49
N SER A 72 9.13 6.81 5.13
CA SER A 72 8.14 5.82 5.56
C SER A 72 8.13 5.57 7.06
N ASP A 73 8.76 6.45 7.85
CA ASP A 73 8.85 6.30 9.29
C ASP A 73 7.44 6.40 9.89
N PRO A 74 6.95 5.37 10.61
CA PRO A 74 5.61 5.34 11.17
C PRO A 74 5.31 6.51 12.12
N LYS A 75 6.33 7.19 12.68
CA LYS A 75 6.13 8.39 13.51
C LYS A 75 5.45 9.54 12.75
N HIS A 76 5.59 9.57 11.42
CA HIS A 76 4.96 10.57 10.57
C HIS A 76 3.54 10.17 10.18
N PHE A 77 3.10 8.94 10.44
CA PHE A 77 1.81 8.43 9.99
C PHE A 77 0.85 8.26 11.16
N GLU A 78 -0.38 8.71 10.95
CA GLU A 78 -1.51 8.46 11.82
C GLU A 78 -2.52 7.65 11.03
N LEU A 79 -3.10 6.63 11.66
CA LEU A 79 -4.13 5.80 11.07
C LEU A 79 -5.48 6.25 11.63
N HIS A 80 -6.37 6.68 10.74
CA HIS A 80 -7.74 7.04 11.07
C HIS A 80 -8.69 5.92 10.64
N ASP A 81 -9.44 5.36 11.58
CA ASP A 81 -10.52 4.41 11.30
C ASP A 81 -11.78 5.17 10.91
N ASN A 82 -12.35 4.85 9.74
CA ASN A 82 -13.51 5.57 9.21
C ASN A 82 -14.86 5.01 9.72
N GLY A 83 -14.86 3.90 10.47
CA GLY A 83 -16.07 3.27 11.02
C GLY A 83 -16.90 2.45 10.02
N ASP A 84 -16.47 2.35 8.77
CA ASP A 84 -17.15 1.65 7.68
C ASP A 84 -16.37 0.41 7.17
N GLY A 85 -15.37 -0.04 7.93
CA GLY A 85 -14.43 -1.08 7.51
C GLY A 85 -13.25 -0.57 6.68
N THR A 86 -13.16 0.74 6.43
CA THR A 86 -12.00 1.38 5.81
C THR A 86 -11.21 2.22 6.80
N ALA A 87 -9.98 2.56 6.43
CA ALA A 87 -9.13 3.49 7.17
C ALA A 87 -8.36 4.41 6.21
N THR A 88 -7.87 5.54 6.71
CA THR A 88 -7.04 6.48 5.97
C THR A 88 -5.78 6.80 6.74
N PHE A 89 -4.71 7.15 6.02
CA PHE A 89 -3.51 7.69 6.64
C PHE A 89 -3.60 9.22 6.70
N ALA A 90 -3.09 9.81 7.76
CA ALA A 90 -2.58 11.17 7.72
C ALA A 90 -1.07 11.12 7.86
N ARG A 91 -0.35 11.92 7.07
CA ARG A 91 1.09 12.11 7.20
C ARG A 91 1.39 13.51 7.73
N ASP A 92 2.02 13.61 8.89
CA ASP A 92 2.34 14.90 9.54
C ASP A 92 1.10 15.83 9.62
N GLY A 93 -0.04 15.26 10.03
CA GLY A 93 -1.33 15.95 10.10
C GLY A 93 -2.02 16.24 8.76
N LYS A 94 -1.43 15.84 7.62
CA LYS A 94 -2.05 15.99 6.29
C LYS A 94 -2.71 14.69 5.84
N PRO A 95 -4.01 14.69 5.50
CA PRO A 95 -4.69 13.48 5.05
C PRO A 95 -4.09 12.96 3.74
N SER A 96 -3.86 11.65 3.68
CA SER A 96 -3.49 10.92 2.48
C SER A 96 -4.74 10.59 1.67
N PRO A 97 -4.71 10.68 0.33
CA PRO A 97 -5.78 10.17 -0.51
C PRO A 97 -5.86 8.64 -0.50
N THR A 98 -4.83 7.95 -0.02
CA THR A 98 -4.79 6.48 0.06
C THR A 98 -5.73 5.96 1.13
N LYS A 99 -6.69 5.13 0.71
CA LYS A 99 -7.56 4.36 1.60
C LYS A 99 -6.99 2.97 1.87
N LEU A 100 -7.35 2.43 3.02
CA LEU A 100 -7.11 1.05 3.40
C LEU A 100 -8.44 0.35 3.60
N ALA A 101 -8.49 -0.94 3.25
CA ALA A 101 -9.59 -1.82 3.59
C ALA A 101 -9.15 -2.75 4.73
N ARG A 102 -10.01 -2.91 5.74
CA ARG A 102 -9.88 -3.97 6.74
C ARG A 102 -10.53 -5.23 6.18
N LEU A 103 -9.75 -6.30 6.10
CA LEU A 103 -10.23 -7.61 5.67
C LEU A 103 -10.75 -8.42 6.86
N ASP A 104 -11.50 -9.49 6.57
CA ASP A 104 -12.08 -10.39 7.57
C ASP A 104 -11.03 -11.08 8.45
N ASP A 105 -9.81 -11.26 7.93
CA ASP A 105 -8.66 -11.79 8.67
C ASP A 105 -8.02 -10.76 9.62
N GLY A 106 -8.59 -9.56 9.71
CA GLY A 106 -8.12 -8.45 10.53
C GLY A 106 -6.92 -7.70 9.94
N SER A 107 -6.46 -8.06 8.74
CA SER A 107 -5.40 -7.34 8.05
C SER A 107 -5.91 -6.03 7.42
N LEU A 108 -5.02 -5.06 7.29
CA LEU A 108 -5.27 -3.83 6.52
C LEU A 108 -4.50 -3.94 5.21
N ARG A 109 -5.16 -3.61 4.10
CA ARG A 109 -4.59 -3.60 2.75
C ARG A 109 -4.91 -2.30 2.05
N LEU A 110 -4.05 -1.89 1.12
CA LEU A 110 -4.27 -0.70 0.30
C LEU A 110 -5.51 -0.91 -0.57
N LEU A 111 -6.51 -0.06 -0.39
CA LEU A 111 -7.74 -0.11 -1.17
C LEU A 111 -7.52 0.62 -2.49
N VAL A 112 -7.81 -0.07 -3.58
CA VAL A 112 -7.78 0.48 -4.92
C VAL A 112 -9.20 0.48 -5.46
N ASP A 113 -9.73 1.67 -5.76
CA ASP A 113 -11.10 1.83 -6.26
C ASP A 113 -11.18 1.73 -7.79
N ASN A 114 -10.06 1.72 -8.52
CA ASN A 114 -9.99 1.49 -9.97
C ASN A 114 -8.64 0.86 -10.37
N PHE A 115 -8.68 -0.30 -11.04
CA PHE A 115 -7.52 -0.99 -11.62
C PHE A 115 -7.73 -1.24 -13.11
#